data_AF-A0A7C2RJV8-F1
#
_entry.id   AF-A0A7C2RJV8-F1
#
_cell.length_a   1.000
_cell.length_b   1.000
_cell.length_c   1.000
_cell.angle_alpha   90.00
_cell.angle_beta   90.00
_cell.angle_gamma   90.00
#
_symmetry.space_group_name_H-M   'P 1'
#
loop_
_entity.id
_entity.type
_entity.pdbx_description
1 polymer ?
#
loop_
_entity_poly.entity_id
_entity_poly.type
_entity_poly.pdbx_seq_one_letter_code
_entity_poly.pdbx_strand_id
1 'polypeptide(L)'
;ETESGAVSSQALDYGRFAKLVEGKTVLAMGPGLTTHPETTAFVRAVLEQFDLPLVLDADALNALVGQLEALRRRRARHVVLTPHPGEMGRLLGTSSAEVERRRVEVAQRFARDYEVFVILKGHRTLVAAPDGQVYVNPTGNPGLASGGAGDVLTGLVAAAVAQWGGAALGDALCLAVYLHGLAGDLAAAAQGEQALIASDVIEALPRAWKALGEKIERDVPGSYYVVP
;
A
#
# COMPACT_ATOMS: atom_id res chain seq x y z
N GLU A 1 -9.51 -19.91 12.77
CA GLU A 1 -10.36 -19.22 11.79
C GLU A 1 -11.77 -19.13 12.36
N THR A 2 -12.59 -18.18 11.91
CA THR A 2 -14.02 -18.10 12.23
C THR A 2 -14.78 -19.26 11.56
N GLU A 3 -16.05 -19.46 11.90
CA GLU A 3 -16.92 -20.42 11.19
C GLU A 3 -17.06 -20.10 9.68
N SER A 4 -16.77 -18.86 9.27
CA SER A 4 -16.76 -18.40 7.88
C SER A 4 -15.39 -18.48 7.20
N GLY A 5 -14.36 -19.04 7.85
CA GLY A 5 -13.01 -19.16 7.31
C GLY A 5 -12.17 -17.88 7.35
N ALA A 6 -12.60 -16.86 8.11
CA ALA A 6 -11.86 -15.60 8.28
C ALA A 6 -10.90 -15.65 9.48
N VAL A 7 -10.05 -14.63 9.63
CA VAL A 7 -9.18 -14.50 10.81
C VAL A 7 -10.03 -14.19 12.04
N SER A 8 -9.99 -15.07 13.04
CA SER A 8 -10.69 -14.87 14.32
C SER A 8 -9.84 -14.02 15.26
N SER A 9 -10.52 -13.20 16.08
CA SER A 9 -9.88 -12.44 17.16
C SER A 9 -9.17 -13.35 18.18
N GLN A 10 -9.58 -14.62 18.29
CA GLN A 10 -8.90 -15.64 19.09
C GLN A 10 -7.46 -15.93 18.64
N ALA A 11 -7.04 -15.48 17.45
CA ALA A 11 -5.64 -15.54 17.04
C ALA A 11 -4.71 -14.66 17.91
N LEU A 12 -5.28 -13.62 18.53
CA LEU A 12 -4.60 -12.79 19.52
C LEU A 12 -4.54 -13.49 20.88
N ASP A 13 -5.52 -14.34 21.17
CA ASP A 13 -5.54 -15.15 22.37
C ASP A 13 -4.40 -16.18 22.36
N TYR A 14 -3.82 -16.41 23.53
CA TYR A 14 -2.66 -17.27 23.76
C TYR A 14 -1.35 -16.83 23.07
N GLY A 15 -1.27 -15.60 22.56
CA GLY A 15 -0.04 -15.03 21.98
C GLY A 15 0.40 -15.69 20.67
N ARG A 16 -0.48 -16.44 19.99
CA ARG A 16 -0.14 -17.09 18.71
C ARG A 16 0.23 -16.09 17.63
N PHE A 17 -0.55 -15.03 17.49
CA PHE A 17 -0.23 -13.95 16.55
C PHE A 17 1.07 -13.23 16.96
N ALA A 18 1.28 -12.97 18.25
CA ALA A 18 2.53 -12.37 18.73
C ALA A 18 3.77 -13.21 18.35
N LYS A 19 3.70 -14.54 18.46
CA LYS A 19 4.75 -15.45 17.98
C LYS A 19 4.93 -15.44 16.47
N LEU A 20 3.84 -15.31 15.70
CA LEU A 20 3.92 -15.24 14.24
C LEU A 20 4.61 -13.96 13.76
N VAL A 21 4.37 -12.88 14.50
CA VAL A 21 4.90 -11.54 14.24
C VAL A 21 6.34 -11.37 14.74
N GLU A 22 6.80 -12.27 15.62
CA GLU A 22 8.17 -12.28 16.12
C GLU A 22 9.19 -12.37 14.96
N GLY A 23 10.18 -11.46 14.98
CA GLY A 23 11.20 -11.36 13.94
C GLY A 23 10.72 -10.81 12.59
N LYS A 24 9.45 -10.35 12.47
CA LYS A 24 8.98 -9.63 11.28
C LYS A 24 9.32 -8.14 11.39
N THR A 25 9.49 -7.48 10.24
CA THR A 25 9.82 -6.05 10.13
C THR A 25 8.66 -5.18 9.66
N VAL A 26 7.62 -5.78 9.08
CA VAL A 26 6.41 -5.12 8.58
C VAL A 26 5.24 -6.10 8.60
N LEU A 27 4.02 -5.59 8.74
CA LEU A 27 2.79 -6.37 8.54
C LEU A 27 1.94 -5.71 7.46
N ALA A 28 1.54 -6.49 6.46
CA ALA A 28 0.53 -6.12 5.49
C ALA A 28 -0.78 -6.84 5.83
N MET A 29 -1.90 -6.10 5.87
CA MET A 29 -3.21 -6.62 6.21
C MET A 29 -4.27 -6.02 5.28
N GLY A 30 -5.24 -6.83 4.88
CA GLY A 30 -6.37 -6.34 4.09
C GLY A 30 -6.91 -7.31 3.08
N PRO A 31 -6.12 -7.68 2.06
CA PRO A 31 -6.60 -8.53 0.96
C PRO A 31 -7.21 -9.84 1.46
N GLY A 32 -8.50 -10.04 1.18
CA GLY A 32 -9.21 -11.28 1.48
C GLY A 32 -9.53 -11.53 2.96
N LEU A 33 -9.39 -10.53 3.85
CA LEU A 33 -9.69 -10.72 5.28
C LEU A 33 -11.19 -10.80 5.58
N THR A 34 -12.05 -10.27 4.69
CA THR A 34 -13.49 -10.05 4.88
C THR A 34 -13.81 -8.99 5.95
N THR A 35 -15.07 -8.56 6.00
CA THR A 35 -15.55 -7.55 6.95
C THR A 35 -16.32 -8.15 8.13
N HIS A 36 -16.08 -9.43 8.48
CA HIS A 36 -16.72 -10.03 9.65
C HIS A 36 -16.35 -9.24 10.94
N PRO A 37 -17.26 -9.09 11.92
CA PRO A 37 -16.98 -8.30 13.13
C PRO A 37 -15.73 -8.75 13.89
N GLU A 38 -15.47 -10.05 13.97
CA GLU A 38 -14.23 -10.58 14.59
C GLU A 38 -12.97 -10.17 13.82
N THR A 39 -12.98 -10.25 12.48
CA THR A 39 -11.85 -9.81 11.65
C THR A 39 -11.60 -8.32 11.82
N THR A 40 -12.67 -7.53 11.87
CA THR A 40 -12.60 -6.08 12.08
C THR A 40 -11.98 -5.76 13.45
N ALA A 41 -12.40 -6.48 14.50
CA ALA A 41 -11.82 -6.35 15.83
C ALA A 41 -10.35 -6.76 15.85
N PHE A 42 -9.99 -7.84 15.14
CA PHE A 42 -8.62 -8.29 14.99
C PHE A 42 -7.72 -7.20 14.37
N VAL A 43 -8.10 -6.63 13.23
CA VAL A 43 -7.32 -5.56 12.56
C VAL A 43 -7.10 -4.37 13.50
N ARG A 44 -8.15 -3.95 14.22
CA ARG A 44 -8.06 -2.83 15.18
C ARG A 44 -7.12 -3.15 16.33
N ALA A 45 -7.20 -4.36 16.88
CA ALA A 45 -6.30 -4.79 17.94
C ALA A 45 -4.84 -4.87 17.45
N VAL A 46 -4.59 -5.33 16.23
CA VAL A 46 -3.23 -5.33 15.66
C VAL A 46 -2.70 -3.90 15.53
N LEU A 47 -3.53 -2.97 15.04
CA LEU A 47 -3.17 -1.55 14.92
C LEU A 47 -2.75 -0.93 16.27
N GLU A 48 -3.44 -1.29 17.35
CA GLU A 48 -3.23 -0.73 18.68
C GLU A 48 -2.12 -1.43 19.49
N GLN A 49 -1.93 -2.73 19.30
CA GLN A 49 -1.05 -3.55 20.16
C GLN A 49 0.35 -3.78 19.58
N PHE A 50 0.55 -3.59 18.27
CA PHE A 50 1.81 -3.92 17.60
C PHE A 50 2.52 -2.68 17.03
N ASP A 51 3.80 -2.54 17.39
CA ASP A 51 4.63 -1.40 17.02
C ASP A 51 5.36 -1.55 15.67
N LEU A 52 5.11 -2.63 14.93
CA LEU A 52 5.70 -2.83 13.60
C LEU A 52 5.08 -1.90 12.56
N PRO A 53 5.83 -1.41 11.56
CA PRO A 53 5.25 -0.75 10.40
C PRO A 53 4.08 -1.55 9.81
N LEU A 54 2.99 -0.85 9.47
CA LEU A 54 1.76 -1.46 8.97
C LEU A 54 1.44 -0.97 7.56
N VAL A 55 1.05 -1.89 6.69
CA VAL A 55 0.44 -1.61 5.39
C VAL A 55 -1.00 -2.10 5.44
N LEU A 56 -1.95 -1.19 5.33
CA LEU A 56 -3.38 -1.46 5.43
C LEU A 56 -4.05 -1.24 4.08
N ASP A 57 -4.65 -2.29 3.54
CA ASP A 57 -5.38 -2.28 2.27
C ASP A 57 -6.78 -2.87 2.43
N ALA A 58 -7.64 -2.73 1.41
CA ALA A 58 -8.90 -3.47 1.29
C ALA A 58 -9.72 -3.59 2.58
N ASP A 59 -9.94 -4.81 3.09
CA ASP A 59 -10.77 -5.04 4.28
C ASP A 59 -10.18 -4.46 5.57
N ALA A 60 -8.86 -4.30 5.65
CA ALA A 60 -8.23 -3.63 6.79
C ALA A 60 -8.57 -2.13 6.79
N LEU A 61 -8.72 -1.51 5.62
CA LEU A 61 -9.25 -0.14 5.52
C LEU A 61 -10.73 -0.11 5.93
N ASN A 62 -11.53 -1.06 5.45
CA ASN A 62 -12.95 -1.15 5.85
C ASN A 62 -13.10 -1.28 7.38
N ALA A 63 -12.18 -2.00 8.05
CA ALA A 63 -12.17 -2.14 9.51
C ALA A 63 -11.95 -0.82 10.26
N LEU A 64 -11.35 0.20 9.63
CA LEU A 64 -11.09 1.51 10.24
C LEU A 64 -12.24 2.52 10.08
N VAL A 65 -13.28 2.20 9.30
CA VAL A 65 -14.43 3.08 9.12
C VAL A 65 -15.08 3.38 10.48
N GLY A 66 -15.22 4.67 10.79
CA GLY A 66 -15.73 5.15 12.09
C GLY A 66 -14.76 5.01 13.27
N GLN A 67 -13.50 4.61 13.04
CA GLN A 67 -12.48 4.37 14.07
C GLN A 67 -11.12 5.00 13.74
N LEU A 68 -11.08 6.03 12.89
CA LEU A 68 -9.85 6.68 12.44
C LEU A 68 -8.99 7.25 13.57
N GLU A 69 -9.58 7.60 14.72
CA GLU A 69 -8.83 8.05 15.90
C GLU A 69 -7.82 7.01 16.41
N ALA A 70 -8.01 5.72 16.11
CA ALA A 70 -7.03 4.68 16.43
C ALA A 70 -5.67 4.93 15.74
N LEU A 71 -5.66 5.54 14.55
CA LEU A 71 -4.44 5.91 13.84
C LEU A 71 -3.63 6.95 14.63
N ARG A 72 -4.30 7.95 15.21
CA ARG A 72 -3.64 9.00 16.03
C ARG A 72 -3.09 8.48 17.34
N ARG A 73 -3.82 7.55 17.98
CA ARG A 73 -3.40 6.96 19.27
C ARG A 73 -2.21 6.01 19.14
N ARG A 74 -1.93 5.54 17.93
CA ARG A 74 -0.85 4.58 17.68
C ARG A 74 0.51 5.18 18.01
N ARG A 75 1.27 4.48 18.85
CA ARG A 75 2.61 4.89 19.28
C ARG A 75 3.64 4.75 18.16
N ALA A 76 3.66 3.58 17.51
CA ALA A 76 4.54 3.36 16.38
C ALA A 76 4.15 4.22 15.18
N ARG A 77 5.16 4.91 14.64
CA ARG A 77 5.05 5.65 13.39
C ARG A 77 5.21 4.67 12.21
N HIS A 78 4.86 5.11 11.00
CA HIS A 78 4.84 4.30 9.76
C HIS A 78 3.63 3.37 9.59
N VAL A 79 2.45 3.98 9.45
CA VAL A 79 1.27 3.31 8.88
C VAL A 79 1.11 3.79 7.44
N VAL A 80 0.96 2.87 6.51
CA VAL A 80 0.72 3.13 5.10
C VAL A 80 -0.67 2.61 4.74
N LEU A 81 -1.55 3.47 4.26
CA LEU A 81 -2.87 3.10 3.78
C LEU A 81 -2.87 3.15 2.26
N THR A 82 -3.47 2.15 1.60
CA THR A 82 -3.50 2.06 0.12
C THR A 82 -4.91 2.18 -0.47
N PRO A 83 -5.75 3.16 -0.07
CA PRO A 83 -7.15 3.19 -0.50
C PRO A 83 -7.29 3.51 -1.98
N HIS A 84 -8.26 2.87 -2.63
CA HIS A 84 -8.87 3.44 -3.84
C HIS A 84 -9.91 4.52 -3.45
N PRO A 85 -10.42 5.33 -4.39
CA PRO A 85 -11.29 6.48 -4.08
C PRO A 85 -12.58 6.08 -3.34
N GLY A 86 -13.18 4.93 -3.68
CA GLY A 86 -14.28 4.33 -2.91
C GLY A 86 -13.93 3.95 -1.46
N GLU A 87 -12.76 3.36 -1.19
CA GLU A 87 -12.30 3.06 0.18
C GLU A 87 -12.05 4.35 0.97
N MET A 88 -11.38 5.33 0.35
CA MET A 88 -11.16 6.64 0.97
C MET A 88 -12.48 7.35 1.27
N GLY A 89 -13.45 7.27 0.35
CA GLY A 89 -14.80 7.80 0.56
C GLY A 89 -15.47 7.19 1.78
N ARG A 90 -15.41 5.86 1.93
CA ARG A 90 -15.94 5.15 3.12
C ARG A 90 -15.26 5.59 4.41
N LEU A 91 -13.92 5.72 4.42
CA LEU A 91 -13.17 6.19 5.59
C LEU A 91 -13.60 7.60 6.02
N LEU A 92 -13.81 8.49 5.06
CA LEU A 92 -14.17 9.89 5.30
C LEU A 92 -15.68 10.15 5.44
N GLY A 93 -16.53 9.14 5.25
CA GLY A 93 -17.98 9.33 5.20
C GLY A 93 -18.45 10.19 4.02
N THR A 94 -17.77 10.10 2.87
CA THR A 94 -18.08 10.85 1.64
C THR A 94 -18.14 9.94 0.41
N SER A 95 -18.51 10.48 -0.75
CA SER A 95 -18.59 9.72 -2.01
C SER A 95 -17.22 9.58 -2.68
N SER A 96 -17.02 8.51 -3.46
CA SER A 96 -15.84 8.36 -4.32
C SER A 96 -15.69 9.53 -5.30
N ALA A 97 -16.81 10.07 -5.81
CA ALA A 97 -16.81 11.21 -6.72
C ALA A 97 -16.29 12.50 -6.06
N GLU A 98 -16.58 12.72 -4.78
CA GLU A 98 -16.01 13.82 -4.00
C GLU A 98 -14.51 13.65 -3.80
N VAL A 99 -14.05 12.42 -3.53
CA VAL A 99 -12.62 12.11 -3.42
C VAL A 99 -11.91 12.37 -4.76
N GLU A 100 -12.48 11.89 -5.87
CA GLU A 100 -11.93 12.06 -7.23
C GLU A 100 -11.79 13.54 -7.63
N ARG A 101 -12.74 14.39 -7.25
CA ARG A 101 -12.67 15.83 -7.54
C ARG A 101 -11.51 16.55 -6.84
N ARG A 102 -11.05 16.04 -5.70
CA ARG A 102 -10.11 16.73 -4.79
C ARG A 102 -9.00 15.82 -4.28
N ARG A 103 -8.53 14.88 -5.11
CA ARG A 103 -7.64 13.78 -4.68
C ARG A 103 -6.39 14.24 -3.94
N VAL A 104 -5.71 15.26 -4.47
CA VAL A 104 -4.49 15.80 -3.86
C VAL A 104 -4.79 16.36 -2.47
N GLU A 105 -5.79 17.23 -2.37
CA GLU A 105 -6.24 17.81 -1.10
C GLU A 105 -6.66 16.73 -0.10
N VAL A 106 -7.48 15.77 -0.53
CA VAL A 106 -7.99 14.68 0.31
C VAL A 106 -6.86 13.79 0.83
N ALA A 107 -5.95 13.34 -0.04
CA ALA A 107 -4.83 12.49 0.36
C ALA A 107 -3.86 13.24 1.28
N GLN A 108 -3.51 14.48 0.94
CA GLN A 108 -2.63 15.33 1.74
C GLN A 108 -3.20 15.58 3.13
N ARG A 109 -4.47 15.98 3.19
CA ARG A 109 -5.14 16.28 4.44
C ARG A 109 -5.27 15.03 5.30
N PHE A 110 -5.69 13.90 4.72
CA PHE A 110 -5.79 12.64 5.47
C PHE A 110 -4.44 12.21 6.05
N ALA A 111 -3.39 12.25 5.24
CA ALA A 111 -2.03 11.89 5.66
C ALA A 111 -1.55 12.75 6.84
N ARG A 112 -1.75 14.06 6.77
CA ARG A 112 -1.40 15.00 7.84
C ARG A 112 -2.26 14.83 9.09
N ASP A 113 -3.57 14.80 8.92
CA ASP A 113 -4.54 14.78 10.02
C ASP A 113 -4.37 13.52 10.87
N TYR A 114 -3.98 12.39 10.29
CA TYR A 114 -3.83 11.11 10.98
C TYR A 114 -2.37 10.66 11.16
N GLU A 115 -1.39 11.49 10.77
CA GLU A 115 0.05 11.18 10.82
C GLU A 115 0.44 9.85 10.11
N VAL A 116 -0.15 9.59 8.94
CA VAL A 116 0.04 8.36 8.15
C VAL A 116 0.50 8.64 6.72
N PHE A 117 1.05 7.64 6.05
CA PHE A 117 1.23 7.67 4.60
C PHE A 117 -0.04 7.19 3.90
N VAL A 118 -0.41 7.84 2.80
CA VAL A 118 -1.57 7.45 1.99
C VAL A 118 -1.14 7.26 0.53
N ILE A 119 -1.33 6.06 0.01
CA ILE A 119 -1.22 5.73 -1.40
C ILE A 119 -2.65 5.72 -1.98
N LEU A 120 -3.10 6.87 -2.48
CA LEU A 120 -4.45 7.00 -3.06
C LEU A 120 -4.45 6.49 -4.50
N LYS A 121 -4.89 5.23 -4.67
CA LYS A 121 -4.95 4.51 -5.95
C LYS A 121 -5.88 5.21 -6.95
N GLY A 122 -5.67 4.95 -8.23
CA GLY A 122 -6.40 5.55 -9.35
C GLY A 122 -5.45 6.05 -10.44
N HIS A 123 -5.99 6.66 -11.52
CA HIS A 123 -5.17 7.28 -12.57
C HIS A 123 -4.19 8.27 -11.93
N ARG A 124 -2.88 8.22 -12.23
CA ARG A 124 -1.87 9.02 -11.50
C ARG A 124 -2.00 8.82 -9.99
N THR A 125 -1.67 7.61 -9.52
CA THR A 125 -1.72 7.28 -8.08
C THR A 125 -0.91 8.30 -7.28
N LEU A 126 -1.45 8.73 -6.14
CA LEU A 126 -0.81 9.72 -5.28
C LEU A 126 -0.15 9.04 -4.09
N VAL A 127 1.02 9.50 -3.68
CA VAL A 127 1.66 9.14 -2.41
C VAL A 127 1.72 10.39 -1.55
N ALA A 128 0.91 10.45 -0.50
CA ALA A 128 0.88 11.57 0.45
C ALA A 128 1.57 11.18 1.75
N ALA A 129 2.43 12.06 2.25
CA ALA A 129 3.22 11.86 3.46
C ALA A 129 2.65 12.66 4.66
N PRO A 130 2.92 12.25 5.91
CA PRO A 130 2.48 12.94 7.12
C PRO A 130 2.93 14.40 7.22
N ASP A 131 4.04 14.76 6.57
CA ASP A 131 4.59 16.11 6.55
C ASP A 131 3.88 17.04 5.54
N GLY A 132 2.93 16.51 4.77
CA GLY A 132 2.16 17.24 3.78
C GLY A 132 2.72 17.18 2.37
N GLN A 133 3.83 16.49 2.11
CA GLN A 133 4.29 16.27 0.75
C GLN A 133 3.36 15.32 0.00
N VAL A 134 3.15 15.57 -1.30
CA VAL A 134 2.37 14.70 -2.17
C VAL A 134 3.14 14.46 -3.47
N TYR A 135 3.32 13.19 -3.79
CA TYR A 135 3.95 12.73 -5.01
C TYR A 135 2.91 12.17 -5.96
N VAL A 136 3.13 12.37 -7.26
CA VAL A 136 2.23 11.90 -8.32
C VAL A 136 2.96 10.83 -9.12
N ASN A 137 2.44 9.60 -9.12
CA ASN A 137 3.04 8.53 -9.89
C ASN A 137 2.80 8.73 -11.40
N PRO A 138 3.86 8.74 -12.23
CA PRO A 138 3.70 8.97 -13.65
C PRO A 138 3.39 7.71 -14.46
N THR A 139 3.52 6.51 -13.88
CA THR A 139 3.38 5.22 -14.57
C THR A 139 2.03 4.55 -14.32
N GLY A 140 1.75 3.49 -15.08
CA GLY A 140 0.54 2.70 -15.00
C GLY A 140 -0.49 3.08 -16.05
N ASN A 141 -1.36 2.12 -16.35
CA ASN A 141 -2.39 2.19 -17.39
C ASN A 141 -3.74 1.64 -16.87
N PRO A 142 -4.84 1.82 -17.63
CA PRO A 142 -6.16 1.35 -17.23
C PRO A 142 -6.26 -0.15 -16.94
N GLY A 143 -5.40 -0.99 -17.53
CA GLY A 143 -5.37 -2.44 -17.29
C GLY A 143 -5.07 -2.82 -15.83
N LEU A 144 -4.47 -1.91 -15.04
CA LEU A 144 -4.24 -2.09 -13.60
C LEU A 144 -5.53 -1.95 -12.76
N ALA A 145 -6.64 -1.53 -13.36
CA ALA A 145 -7.95 -1.53 -12.72
C ALA A 145 -8.63 -2.92 -12.77
N SER A 146 -7.82 -3.98 -12.68
CA SER A 146 -8.26 -5.38 -12.65
C SER A 146 -8.13 -6.00 -11.26
N GLY A 147 -8.84 -7.10 -11.03
CA GLY A 147 -8.78 -7.82 -9.76
C GLY A 147 -7.37 -8.32 -9.45
N GLY A 148 -6.92 -8.13 -8.21
CA GLY A 148 -5.62 -8.58 -7.71
C GLY A 148 -4.45 -7.62 -7.95
N ALA A 149 -4.55 -6.64 -8.87
CA ALA A 149 -3.47 -5.67 -9.08
C ALA A 149 -3.17 -4.84 -7.80
N GLY A 150 -4.22 -4.50 -7.04
CA GLY A 150 -4.07 -3.87 -5.73
C GLY A 150 -3.30 -4.72 -4.72
N ASP A 151 -3.46 -6.04 -4.76
CA ASP A 151 -2.77 -6.96 -3.85
C ASP A 151 -1.27 -7.04 -4.18
N VAL A 152 -0.92 -6.99 -5.47
CA VAL A 152 0.46 -6.88 -5.93
C VAL A 152 1.09 -5.60 -5.41
N LEU A 153 0.39 -4.47 -5.52
CA LEU A 153 0.86 -3.19 -4.98
C LEU A 153 1.06 -3.27 -3.45
N THR A 154 0.13 -3.86 -2.71
CA THR A 154 0.25 -4.04 -1.25
C THR A 154 1.50 -4.85 -0.88
N GLY A 155 1.79 -5.92 -1.61
CA GLY A 155 3.02 -6.71 -1.44
C GLY A 155 4.29 -5.90 -1.72
N LEU A 156 4.31 -5.12 -2.81
CA LEU A 156 5.45 -4.26 -3.17
C LEU A 156 5.70 -3.16 -2.13
N VAL A 157 4.62 -2.54 -1.64
CA VAL A 157 4.69 -1.54 -0.58
C VAL A 157 5.26 -2.16 0.69
N ALA A 158 4.76 -3.32 1.12
CA ALA A 158 5.30 -4.03 2.28
C ALA A 158 6.79 -4.38 2.11
N ALA A 159 7.20 -4.87 0.93
CA ALA A 159 8.60 -5.15 0.63
C ALA A 159 9.47 -3.89 0.70
N ALA A 160 8.98 -2.75 0.22
CA ALA A 160 9.70 -1.48 0.28
C ALA A 160 9.81 -0.96 1.73
N VAL A 161 8.76 -1.09 2.54
CA VAL A 161 8.81 -0.76 3.98
C VAL A 161 9.81 -1.68 4.71
N ALA A 162 9.81 -2.98 4.42
CA ALA A 162 10.72 -3.93 5.04
C ALA A 162 12.19 -3.63 4.74
N GLN A 163 12.49 -3.21 3.50
CA GLN A 163 13.86 -2.95 3.04
C GLN A 163 14.34 -1.54 3.38
N TRP A 164 13.46 -0.54 3.34
CA TRP A 164 13.83 0.88 3.34
C TRP A 164 12.96 1.76 4.27
N GLY A 165 12.23 1.17 5.23
CA GLY A 165 11.24 1.84 6.09
C GLY A 165 11.76 2.82 7.15
N GLY A 166 12.87 3.51 6.89
CA GLY A 166 13.46 4.54 7.76
C GLY A 166 13.11 5.97 7.32
N ALA A 167 14.07 6.89 7.46
CA ALA A 167 13.90 8.31 7.14
C ALA A 167 13.49 8.59 5.68
N ALA A 168 13.75 7.65 4.77
CA ALA A 168 13.41 7.74 3.35
C ALA A 168 12.14 6.94 2.97
N LEU A 169 11.24 6.67 3.93
CA LEU A 169 10.03 5.87 3.66
C LEU A 169 9.18 6.47 2.52
N GLY A 170 9.05 7.80 2.43
CA GLY A 170 8.33 8.44 1.31
C GLY A 170 8.89 8.05 -0.06
N ASP A 171 10.22 8.06 -0.21
CA ASP A 171 10.91 7.68 -1.45
C ASP A 171 10.72 6.18 -1.75
N ALA A 172 10.81 5.33 -0.71
CA ALA A 172 10.60 3.89 -0.83
C ALA A 172 9.18 3.55 -1.32
N LEU A 173 8.17 4.27 -0.82
CA LEU A 173 6.79 4.13 -1.28
C LEU A 173 6.61 4.62 -2.72
N CYS A 174 7.23 5.74 -3.08
CA CYS A 174 7.22 6.23 -4.46
C CYS A 174 7.83 5.21 -5.43
N LEU A 175 8.95 4.59 -5.05
CA LEU A 175 9.60 3.54 -5.83
C LEU A 175 8.67 2.32 -6.01
N ALA A 176 8.02 1.85 -4.95
CA ALA A 176 7.09 0.72 -5.02
C ALA A 176 5.92 0.99 -5.97
N VAL A 177 5.29 2.17 -5.86
CA VAL A 177 4.17 2.58 -6.73
C VAL A 177 4.63 2.76 -8.18
N TYR A 178 5.82 3.34 -8.39
CA TYR A 178 6.39 3.53 -9.71
C TYR A 178 6.66 2.20 -10.41
N LEU A 179 7.30 1.25 -9.72
CA LEU A 179 7.60 -0.08 -10.24
C LEU A 179 6.34 -0.88 -10.54
N HIS A 180 5.32 -0.79 -9.69
CA HIS A 180 4.01 -1.40 -9.96
C HIS A 180 3.40 -0.87 -11.26
N GLY A 181 3.34 0.47 -11.42
CA GLY A 181 2.82 1.08 -12.63
C GLY A 181 3.64 0.74 -13.87
N LEU A 182 4.97 0.79 -13.77
CA LEU A 182 5.88 0.47 -14.87
C LEU A 182 5.77 -1.01 -15.29
N ALA A 183 5.65 -1.92 -14.33
CA ALA A 183 5.41 -3.34 -14.63
C ALA A 183 4.08 -3.52 -15.36
N GLY A 184 3.02 -2.82 -14.93
CA GLY A 184 1.75 -2.78 -15.64
C GLY A 184 1.87 -2.26 -17.07
N ASP A 185 2.64 -1.20 -17.30
CA ASP A 185 2.86 -0.63 -18.64
C ASP A 185 3.62 -1.60 -19.54
N LEU A 186 4.66 -2.26 -19.03
CA LEU A 186 5.45 -3.25 -19.76
C LEU A 186 4.65 -4.52 -20.08
N ALA A 187 3.76 -4.93 -19.18
CA ALA A 187 2.87 -6.07 -19.41
C ALA A 187 1.78 -5.73 -20.43
N ALA A 188 1.14 -4.56 -20.31
CA ALA A 188 0.15 -4.07 -21.26
C ALA A 188 0.74 -3.89 -22.67
N ALA A 189 1.99 -3.43 -22.79
CA ALA A 189 2.67 -3.33 -24.08
C ALA A 189 2.85 -4.70 -24.78
N ALA A 190 2.92 -5.79 -24.03
CA ALA A 190 3.10 -7.14 -24.55
C ALA A 190 1.76 -7.85 -24.85
N GLN A 191 0.73 -7.63 -24.04
CA GLN A 191 -0.51 -8.43 -24.06
C GLN A 191 -1.78 -7.62 -24.32
N GLY A 192 -1.69 -6.29 -24.28
CA GLY A 192 -2.84 -5.37 -24.30
C GLY A 192 -3.38 -5.06 -22.90
N GLU A 193 -3.95 -3.87 -22.72
CA GLU A 193 -4.47 -3.40 -21.42
C GLU A 193 -5.65 -4.24 -20.93
N GLN A 194 -6.53 -4.68 -21.85
CA GLN A 194 -7.77 -5.38 -21.51
C GLN A 194 -7.54 -6.83 -21.04
N ALA A 195 -6.43 -7.45 -21.45
CA ALA A 195 -6.08 -8.82 -21.08
C ALA A 195 -5.27 -8.90 -19.76
N LEU A 196 -4.85 -7.74 -19.23
CA LEU A 196 -3.90 -7.68 -18.13
C LEU A 196 -4.50 -8.24 -16.83
N ILE A 197 -3.82 -9.23 -16.27
CA ILE A 197 -4.11 -9.78 -14.93
C ILE A 197 -2.95 -9.51 -13.96
N ALA A 198 -3.21 -9.69 -12.66
CA ALA A 198 -2.21 -9.45 -11.60
C ALA A 198 -0.91 -10.24 -11.79
N SER A 199 -0.98 -11.49 -12.28
CA SER A 199 0.19 -12.31 -12.54
C SER A 199 1.10 -11.72 -13.62
N ASP A 200 0.55 -11.10 -14.66
CA ASP A 200 1.35 -10.45 -15.71
C ASP A 200 2.17 -9.29 -15.15
N VAL A 201 1.59 -8.54 -14.21
CA VAL A 201 2.29 -7.46 -13.49
C VAL A 201 3.44 -8.04 -12.68
N ILE A 202 3.22 -9.15 -11.96
CA ILE A 202 4.27 -9.84 -11.20
C ILE A 202 5.40 -10.29 -12.13
N GLU A 203 5.07 -10.93 -13.25
CA GLU A 203 6.05 -11.42 -14.24
C GLU A 203 6.82 -10.28 -14.92
N ALA A 204 6.23 -9.08 -15.00
CA ALA A 204 6.88 -7.90 -15.56
C ALA A 204 7.78 -7.14 -14.56
N LEU A 205 7.70 -7.41 -13.25
CA LEU A 205 8.49 -6.70 -12.23
C LEU A 205 10.02 -6.75 -12.47
N PRO A 206 10.63 -7.90 -12.81
CA PRO A 206 12.07 -7.94 -13.09
C PRO A 206 12.46 -7.03 -14.27
N ARG A 207 11.60 -6.94 -15.29
CA ARG A 207 11.80 -6.04 -16.43
C ARG A 207 11.65 -4.57 -16.03
N ALA A 208 10.69 -4.25 -15.17
CA ALA A 208 10.52 -2.89 -14.62
C ALA A 208 11.76 -2.44 -13.83
N TRP A 209 12.31 -3.30 -12.98
CA TRP A 209 13.57 -3.04 -12.26
C TRP A 209 14.74 -2.81 -13.21
N LYS A 210 14.91 -3.68 -14.21
CA LYS A 210 15.97 -3.53 -15.21
C LYS A 210 15.84 -2.21 -15.97
N ALA A 211 14.64 -1.87 -16.44
CA ALA A 211 14.39 -0.63 -17.18
C ALA A 211 14.65 0.62 -16.31
N LEU A 212 14.35 0.56 -15.01
CA LEU A 212 14.69 1.64 -14.08
C LEU A 212 16.21 1.77 -13.91
N GLY A 213 16.95 0.66 -13.75
CA GLY A 213 18.41 0.67 -13.67
C GLY A 213 19.06 1.28 -14.91
N GLU A 214 18.66 0.85 -16.11
CA GLU A 214 19.14 1.40 -17.39
C GLU A 214 18.83 2.90 -17.52
N LYS A 215 17.65 3.34 -17.05
CA LYS A 215 17.29 4.75 -17.02
C LYS A 215 18.21 5.55 -16.10
N ILE A 216 18.49 5.05 -14.89
CA ILE A 216 19.39 5.71 -13.92
C ILE A 216 20.81 5.80 -14.48
N GLU A 217 21.35 4.73 -15.08
CA GLU A 217 22.70 4.74 -15.68
C GLU A 217 22.82 5.76 -16.81
N ARG A 218 21.79 5.88 -17.65
CA ARG A 218 21.74 6.85 -18.74
C ARG A 218 21.62 8.28 -18.23
N ASP A 219 20.74 8.51 -17.25
CA ASP A 219 20.40 9.85 -16.78
C ASP A 219 21.41 10.37 -15.74
N VAL A 220 22.20 9.49 -15.11
CA VAL A 220 23.29 9.80 -14.16
C VAL A 220 24.59 9.06 -14.55
N PRO A 221 25.25 9.45 -15.66
CA PRO A 221 26.46 8.76 -16.14
C PRO A 221 27.61 8.85 -15.14
N GLY A 222 28.31 7.73 -14.89
CA GLY A 222 29.55 7.70 -14.10
C GLY A 222 29.37 7.65 -12.58
N SER A 223 28.18 7.29 -12.08
CA SER A 223 27.87 7.26 -10.64
C SER A 223 28.57 6.14 -9.87
N TYR A 224 29.04 5.07 -10.52
CA TYR A 224 29.93 4.06 -9.92
C TYR A 224 30.86 3.45 -10.98
N TYR A 225 32.14 3.30 -10.66
CA TYR A 225 33.09 2.45 -11.39
C TYR A 225 33.41 1.23 -10.54
N VAL A 226 33.42 0.03 -11.14
CA VAL A 226 33.97 -1.17 -10.48
C VAL A 226 35.49 -1.00 -10.46
N VAL A 227 36.05 -0.87 -9.26
CA VAL A 227 37.52 -0.92 -9.07
C VAL A 227 37.94 -2.39 -9.19
N PRO A 228 38.98 -2.70 -9.99
CA PRO A 228 39.37 -4.08 -10.30
C PRO A 228 39.74 -4.93 -9.07
#